data_AF-A0A4D6L409-F1
#
_entry.id   AF-A0A4D6L409-F1
#
_cell.length_a   1.000
_cell.length_b   1.000
_cell.length_c   1.000
_cell.angle_alpha   90.00
_cell.angle_beta   90.00
_cell.angle_gamma   90.00
#
_symmetry.space_group_name_H-M   'P 1'
#
loop_
_entity.id
_entity.type
_entity.pdbx_description
1 polymer ?
#
loop_
_entity_poly.entity_id
_entity_poly.type
_entity_poly.pdbx_seq_one_letter_code
_entity_poly.pdbx_strand_id
1 'polypeptide(L)'
;MIRTQRWSTGLCRCLDDPGNCLVTCFCPCVTFGLIAEIIDKGNRSCTCNGAIYATLLSLSGLACLYSCYYRSKMRAQYELPEAPCMDCLVHFCCETCALCQEYRELKNRGFDLSIGWEANRERQGQGAILSPVMSQTMTR
;
A
#
# COMPACT_ATOMS: atom_id res chain seq x y z
N MET A 1 11.84 13.46 -20.31
CA MET A 1 11.73 13.58 -18.83
C MET A 1 10.93 12.38 -18.35
N ILE A 2 11.58 11.38 -17.75
CA ILE A 2 10.87 10.25 -17.11
C ILE A 2 10.23 10.81 -15.85
N ARG A 3 8.90 10.84 -15.80
CA ARG A 3 8.13 11.39 -14.67
C ARG A 3 8.07 10.32 -13.57
N THR A 4 9.19 10.03 -12.92
CA THR A 4 9.20 9.10 -11.78
C THR A 4 8.30 9.67 -10.68
N GLN A 5 7.24 8.95 -10.34
CA GLN A 5 6.34 9.34 -9.26
C GLN A 5 7.12 9.17 -7.96
N ARG A 6 7.24 10.22 -7.15
CA ARG A 6 7.93 10.11 -5.85
C ARG A 6 6.95 9.56 -4.81
N TRP A 7 7.49 8.86 -3.80
CA TRP A 7 6.72 8.52 -2.60
C TRP A 7 6.08 9.78 -2.01
N SER A 8 4.82 9.66 -1.63
CA SER A 8 4.06 10.78 -1.06
C SER A 8 4.55 11.13 0.36
N THR A 9 5.14 10.16 1.07
CA THR A 9 5.67 10.34 2.42
C THR A 9 7.04 9.69 2.60
N GLY A 10 7.83 10.21 3.54
CA GLY A 10 9.13 9.63 3.93
C GLY A 10 8.99 8.37 4.80
N LEU A 11 10.08 7.61 4.92
CA LEU A 11 10.13 6.31 5.60
C LEU A 11 10.00 6.44 7.13
N CYS A 12 10.74 7.37 7.75
CA CYS A 12 10.76 7.58 9.21
C CYS A 12 9.64 8.50 9.74
N ARG A 13 8.51 8.59 9.03
CA ARG A 13 7.33 9.40 9.43
C ARG A 13 6.26 8.54 10.10
N CYS A 14 6.68 7.61 10.96
CA CYS A 14 5.78 6.64 11.60
C CYS A 14 4.82 7.34 12.60
N LEU A 15 5.23 8.47 13.16
CA LEU A 15 4.43 9.31 14.06
C LEU A 15 3.37 10.19 13.36
N ASP A 16 3.37 10.28 12.02
CA ASP A 16 2.36 11.06 11.28
C ASP A 16 0.99 10.34 11.24
N ASP A 17 0.96 9.03 11.50
CA ASP A 17 -0.27 8.25 11.70
C ASP A 17 -0.08 7.31 12.90
N PRO A 18 -0.21 7.84 14.14
CA PRO A 18 0.08 7.07 15.35
C PRO A 18 -0.88 5.89 15.53
N GLY A 19 -2.12 5.98 15.04
CA GLY A 19 -3.09 4.89 15.08
C GLY A 19 -2.66 3.72 14.21
N ASN A 20 -2.30 3.99 12.94
CA ASN A 20 -1.77 2.95 12.07
C ASN A 20 -0.43 2.41 12.61
N CYS A 21 0.45 3.28 13.11
CA CYS A 21 1.73 2.87 13.70
C CYS A 21 1.56 1.92 14.89
N LEU A 22 0.59 2.17 15.78
CA LEU A 22 0.27 1.29 16.90
C LEU A 22 -0.27 -0.06 16.40
N VAL A 23 -1.24 -0.06 15.49
CA VAL A 23 -1.80 -1.31 14.94
C VAL A 23 -0.72 -2.12 14.21
N THR A 24 0.14 -1.49 13.42
CA THR A 24 1.25 -2.16 12.75
C THR A 24 2.30 -2.65 13.74
N CYS A 25 2.50 -1.97 14.86
CA CYS A 25 3.44 -2.39 15.91
C CYS A 25 2.93 -3.63 16.67
N PHE A 26 1.64 -3.70 16.97
CA PHE A 26 1.05 -4.83 17.71
C PHE A 26 0.61 -5.98 16.79
N CYS A 27 0.21 -5.69 15.55
CA CYS A 27 -0.34 -6.63 14.59
C CYS A 27 0.10 -6.27 13.16
N PRO A 28 1.40 -6.43 12.81
CA PRO A 28 1.92 -6.10 11.48
C PRO A 28 1.26 -6.93 10.37
N CYS A 29 0.82 -8.16 10.67
CA CYS A 29 0.11 -9.04 9.74
C CYS A 29 -1.22 -8.47 9.24
N VAL A 30 -1.93 -7.68 10.07
CA VAL A 30 -3.19 -7.04 9.67
C VAL A 30 -2.89 -5.93 8.69
N THR A 31 -1.99 -5.01 9.04
CA THR A 31 -1.61 -3.91 8.14
C THR A 31 -1.06 -4.43 6.82
N PHE A 32 -0.17 -5.42 6.87
CA PHE A 32 0.36 -6.06 5.66
C PHE A 32 -0.75 -6.71 4.82
N GLY A 33 -1.67 -7.46 5.44
CA GLY A 33 -2.78 -8.11 4.72
C GLY A 33 -3.64 -7.10 3.96
N LEU A 34 -3.96 -5.97 4.57
CA LEU A 34 -4.73 -4.89 3.94
C LEU A 34 -3.98 -4.28 2.74
N ILE A 35 -2.69 -3.97 2.90
CA ILE A 35 -1.83 -3.45 1.82
C ILE A 35 -1.77 -4.45 0.67
N ALA A 36 -1.51 -5.73 1.00
CA ALA A 36 -1.34 -6.79 0.03
C ALA A 36 -2.62 -7.06 -0.77
N GLU A 37 -3.80 -7.01 -0.15
CA GLU A 37 -5.08 -7.16 -0.85
C GLU A 37 -5.28 -6.09 -1.94
N ILE A 38 -4.96 -4.82 -1.63
CA ILE A 38 -5.07 -3.72 -2.59
C ILE A 38 -4.04 -3.87 -3.72
N ILE A 39 -2.79 -4.20 -3.39
CA ILE A 39 -1.73 -4.42 -4.40
C ILE A 39 -2.02 -5.63 -5.29
N ASP A 40 -2.65 -6.68 -4.73
CA ASP A 40 -3.07 -7.88 -5.47
C ASP A 40 -4.34 -7.68 -6.27
N LYS A 41 -4.98 -6.51 -6.16
CA LYS A 41 -6.26 -6.23 -6.81
C LYS A 41 -7.32 -7.27 -6.43
N GLY A 42 -7.33 -7.69 -5.16
CA GLY A 42 -8.28 -8.67 -4.63
C GLY A 42 -8.02 -10.13 -5.04
N ASN A 43 -6.90 -10.45 -5.70
CA ASN A 43 -6.58 -11.85 -6.07
C ASN A 43 -6.41 -12.76 -4.83
N ARG A 44 -5.99 -12.19 -3.70
CA ARG A 44 -5.99 -12.84 -2.39
C ARG A 44 -6.60 -11.88 -1.37
N SER A 45 -7.40 -12.42 -0.46
CA SER A 45 -7.98 -11.64 0.64
C SER A 45 -6.91 -11.20 1.64
N CYS A 46 -7.17 -10.10 2.34
CA CYS A 46 -6.33 -9.61 3.42
C CYS A 46 -6.03 -10.68 4.47
N THR A 47 -7.01 -11.52 4.82
CA THR A 47 -6.82 -12.63 5.77
C THR A 47 -5.82 -13.66 5.25
N CYS A 48 -5.86 -14.00 3.97
CA CYS A 48 -4.93 -14.96 3.37
C CYS A 48 -3.50 -14.39 3.36
N ASN A 49 -3.32 -13.18 2.84
CA ASN A 49 -2.01 -12.51 2.79
C ASN A 49 -1.46 -12.25 4.20
N GLY A 50 -2.31 -11.84 5.15
CA GLY A 50 -1.96 -11.63 6.55
C GLY A 50 -1.57 -12.93 7.28
N ALA A 51 -2.29 -14.03 7.01
CA ALA A 51 -1.95 -15.35 7.57
C ALA A 51 -0.63 -15.90 7.02
N ILE A 52 -0.37 -15.73 5.72
CA ILE A 52 0.92 -16.09 5.11
C ILE A 52 2.03 -15.28 5.77
N TYR A 53 1.84 -13.97 5.91
CA TYR A 53 2.82 -13.11 6.56
C TYR A 53 3.07 -13.51 8.03
N ALA A 54 2.01 -13.78 8.81
CA ALA A 54 2.12 -14.20 10.21
C ALA A 54 2.82 -15.56 10.38
N THR A 55 2.54 -16.52 9.49
CA THR A 55 3.21 -17.83 9.51
C THR A 55 4.68 -17.71 9.12
N LEU A 56 5.02 -16.91 8.11
CA LEU A 56 6.41 -16.62 7.73
C LEU A 56 7.16 -15.94 8.88
N LEU A 57 6.53 -15.00 9.58
CA LEU A 57 7.09 -14.31 10.74
C LEU A 57 7.36 -15.27 11.89
N SER A 58 6.41 -16.15 12.20
CA SER A 58 6.47 -17.05 13.36
C SER A 58 7.39 -18.27 13.16
N LEU A 59 7.52 -18.76 11.92
CA LEU A 59 8.19 -20.04 11.65
C LEU A 59 9.56 -19.92 10.98
N SER A 60 9.81 -18.83 10.24
CA SER A 60 10.95 -18.78 9.31
C SER A 60 11.73 -17.46 9.29
N GLY A 61 11.18 -16.38 9.84
CA GLY A 61 11.76 -15.04 9.73
C GLY A 61 11.74 -14.47 8.31
N LEU A 62 11.11 -15.15 7.33
CA LEU A 62 11.05 -14.73 5.93
C LEU A 62 9.92 -13.73 5.63
N ALA A 63 9.22 -13.26 6.66
CA ALA A 63 8.18 -12.22 6.54
C ALA A 63 8.72 -10.95 5.88
N CYS A 64 9.97 -10.59 6.17
CA CYS A 64 10.63 -9.43 5.55
C CYS A 64 10.77 -9.59 4.03
N LEU A 65 11.12 -10.78 3.52
CA LEU A 65 11.22 -11.03 2.08
C LEU A 65 9.86 -10.94 1.40
N TYR A 66 8.82 -11.44 2.08
CA TYR A 66 7.44 -11.34 1.59
C TYR A 66 6.98 -9.88 1.54
N SER A 67 7.32 -9.07 2.56
CA SER A 67 7.08 -7.63 2.56
C SER A 67 7.85 -6.91 1.45
N CYS A 68 9.14 -7.20 1.28
CA CYS A 68 9.98 -6.67 0.21
C CYS A 68 9.39 -6.96 -1.18
N TYR A 69 8.86 -8.18 -1.38
CA TYR A 69 8.22 -8.57 -2.63
C TYR A 69 7.00 -7.69 -2.93
N TYR A 70 6.10 -7.50 -1.96
CA TYR A 70 4.91 -6.65 -2.15
C TYR A 70 5.28 -5.18 -2.35
N ARG A 71 6.28 -4.69 -1.63
CA ARG A 71 6.82 -3.33 -1.83
C ARG A 71 7.37 -3.14 -3.24
N SER A 72 8.12 -4.12 -3.76
CA SER A 72 8.63 -4.10 -5.15
C SER A 72 7.50 -4.15 -6.16
N LYS A 73 6.50 -5.00 -5.92
CA LYS A 73 5.28 -5.08 -6.74
C LYS A 73 4.53 -3.76 -6.77
N MET A 74 4.39 -3.09 -5.63
CA MET A 74 3.77 -1.77 -5.53
C MET A 74 4.57 -0.70 -6.28
N ARG A 75 5.90 -0.69 -6.13
CA ARG A 75 6.77 0.24 -6.87
C ARG A 75 6.63 0.07 -8.39
N ALA A 76 6.59 -1.17 -8.86
CA ALA A 76 6.39 -1.48 -10.27
C ALA A 76 5.01 -1.03 -10.78
N GLN A 77 3.94 -1.21 -9.98
CA GLN A 77 2.58 -0.80 -10.36
C GLN A 77 2.40 0.71 -10.45
N TYR A 78 3.13 1.47 -9.62
CA TYR A 78 2.94 2.91 -9.48
C TYR A 78 4.13 3.76 -9.95
N GLU A 79 5.07 3.15 -10.69
CA GLU A 79 6.26 3.81 -11.26
C GLU A 79 7.07 4.61 -10.21
N LEU A 80 7.14 4.06 -8.99
CA LEU A 80 7.89 4.65 -7.89
C LEU A 80 9.39 4.33 -8.04
N PRO A 81 10.30 5.24 -7.64
CA PRO A 81 11.74 5.02 -7.76
C PRO A 81 12.16 3.75 -7.01
N GLU A 82 12.96 2.93 -7.69
CA GLU A 82 13.68 1.83 -7.05
C GLU A 82 14.60 2.41 -5.96
N ALA A 83 14.49 1.86 -4.75
CA ALA A 83 15.47 2.09 -3.70
C ALA A 83 16.51 0.96 -3.76
N PRO A 84 17.77 1.18 -3.34
CA PRO A 84 18.77 0.13 -3.33
C PRO A 84 18.35 -1.04 -2.44
N CYS A 85 18.99 -2.20 -2.68
CA CYS A 85 18.88 -3.54 -2.08
C CYS A 85 18.91 -3.64 -0.51
N MET A 86 18.73 -2.54 0.20
CA MET A 86 18.70 -2.42 1.66
C MET A 86 17.29 -2.57 2.26
N ASP A 87 16.26 -2.84 1.45
CA ASP A 87 14.90 -3.07 1.95
C ASP A 87 14.86 -4.20 3.01
N CYS A 88 15.71 -5.24 2.91
CA CYS A 88 15.81 -6.27 3.95
C CYS A 88 16.35 -5.78 5.29
N LEU A 89 17.34 -4.87 5.30
CA LEU A 89 17.91 -4.30 6.54
C LEU A 89 16.99 -3.23 7.15
N VAL A 90 16.23 -2.51 6.31
CA VAL A 90 15.18 -1.59 6.75
C VAL A 90 13.96 -2.35 7.30
N HIS A 91 13.58 -3.51 6.74
CA HIS A 91 12.58 -4.38 7.36
C HIS A 91 13.11 -4.93 8.70
N PHE A 92 14.38 -5.32 8.77
CA PHE A 92 14.97 -5.79 10.03
C PHE A 92 15.05 -4.72 11.14
N CYS A 93 15.27 -3.45 10.79
CA CYS A 93 15.37 -2.33 11.77
C CYS A 93 14.10 -1.47 11.90
N CYS A 94 13.15 -1.55 10.97
CA CYS A 94 12.03 -0.59 10.88
C CYS A 94 10.84 -1.08 10.00
N GLU A 95 10.53 -2.38 9.99
CA GLU A 95 9.42 -2.97 9.22
C GLU A 95 8.08 -2.25 9.42
N THR A 96 7.76 -1.89 10.67
CA THR A 96 6.56 -1.11 11.00
C THR A 96 6.47 0.19 10.21
N CYS A 97 7.58 0.91 10.04
CA CYS A 97 7.60 2.18 9.33
C CYS A 97 7.52 2.00 7.80
N ALA A 98 8.09 0.92 7.26
CA ALA A 98 7.92 0.56 5.86
C ALA A 98 6.45 0.26 5.53
N LEU A 99 5.79 -0.56 6.35
CA LEU A 99 4.36 -0.86 6.22
C LEU A 99 3.49 0.39 6.40
N CYS A 100 3.83 1.27 7.35
CA CYS A 100 3.14 2.55 7.51
C CYS A 100 3.28 3.45 6.29
N GLN A 101 4.46 3.51 5.67
CA GLN A 101 4.67 4.28 4.45
C GLN A 101 3.82 3.73 3.29
N GLU A 102 3.78 2.41 3.12
CA GLU A 102 2.98 1.73 2.09
C GLU A 102 1.48 1.96 2.29
N TYR A 103 1.00 1.83 3.53
CA TYR A 103 -0.38 2.13 3.89
C TYR A 103 -0.75 3.57 3.53
N ARG A 104 0.07 4.55 3.92
CA ARG A 104 -0.15 5.97 3.60
C ARG A 104 -0.08 6.24 2.10
N GLU A 105 0.81 5.58 1.39
CA GLU A 105 0.93 5.75 -0.06
C GLU A 105 -0.36 5.30 -0.77
N LEU A 106 -0.93 4.16 -0.38
CA LEU A 106 -2.22 3.70 -0.91
C LEU A 106 -3.36 4.65 -0.52
N LYS A 107 -3.38 5.12 0.74
CA LYS A 107 -4.37 6.10 1.21
C LYS A 107 -4.32 7.41 0.42
N ASN A 108 -3.12 7.93 0.17
CA ASN A 108 -2.91 9.17 -0.60
C ASN A 108 -3.30 9.01 -2.08
N ARG A 109 -3.30 7.79 -2.60
CA ARG A 109 -3.80 7.45 -3.95
C ARG A 109 -5.31 7.27 -4.00
N GLY A 110 -6.02 7.49 -2.88
CA GLY A 110 -7.46 7.43 -2.78
C GLY A 110 -8.03 6.06 -2.44
N PHE A 111 -7.20 5.11 -1.99
CA PHE A 111 -7.68 3.82 -1.50
C PHE A 111 -8.06 3.90 -0.02
N ASP A 112 -9.22 3.34 0.30
CA ASP A 112 -9.65 3.06 1.67
C ASP A 112 -9.34 1.59 1.96
N LEU A 113 -8.24 1.29 2.63
CA LEU A 113 -7.82 -0.11 2.80
C LEU A 113 -8.78 -0.92 3.67
N SER A 114 -9.61 -0.27 4.50
CA SER A 114 -10.52 -0.95 5.44
C SER A 114 -11.71 -1.65 4.78
N ILE A 115 -12.09 -1.23 3.57
CA ILE A 115 -13.24 -1.77 2.82
C ILE A 115 -12.82 -2.84 1.80
N GLY A 116 -11.52 -3.11 1.66
CA GLY A 116 -10.99 -4.09 0.71
C GLY A 116 -10.98 -3.61 -0.76
N TRP A 117 -10.42 -4.43 -1.65
CA TRP A 117 -10.20 -4.03 -3.05
C TRP A 117 -11.50 -3.84 -3.84
N GLU A 118 -12.47 -4.74 -3.67
CA GLU A 118 -13.70 -4.74 -4.48
C GLU A 118 -14.50 -3.45 -4.29
N ALA A 119 -14.70 -3.04 -3.05
CA ALA A 119 -15.40 -1.80 -2.73
C ALA A 119 -14.63 -0.55 -3.18
N ASN A 120 -13.29 -0.56 -3.14
CA ASN A 120 -12.48 0.51 -3.72
C ASN A 120 -12.66 0.60 -5.25
N ARG A 121 -12.70 -0.54 -5.93
CA ARG A 121 -12.92 -0.61 -7.38
C ARG A 121 -14.29 -0.01 -7.75
N GLU A 122 -15.32 -0.28 -6.96
CA GLU A 122 -16.65 0.32 -7.14
C GLU A 122 -16.63 1.84 -6.94
N ARG A 123 -16.01 2.34 -5.86
CA ARG A 123 -15.86 3.78 -5.60
C ARG A 123 -15.11 4.50 -6.72
N GLN A 124 -14.02 3.91 -7.21
CA GLN A 124 -13.24 4.48 -8.32
C GLN A 124 -14.03 4.46 -9.64
N GLY A 125 -14.81 3.40 -9.90
CA GLY A 125 -15.71 3.33 -11.04
C GLY A 125 -16.81 4.39 -11.01
N GLN A 126 -17.39 4.67 -9.84
CA GLN A 126 -18.37 5.75 -9.66
C GLN A 126 -17.75 7.15 -9.80
N GLY A 127 -16.53 7.36 -9.32
CA GLY A 127 -15.79 8.61 -9.51
C GLY A 127 -15.49 8.94 -10.98
N ALA A 128 -15.27 7.92 -11.81
CA ALA A 128 -15.11 8.09 -13.26
C ALA A 128 -16.43 8.48 -13.96
N ILE A 129 -17.57 7.97 -13.49
CA ILE A 129 -18.91 8.29 -14.03
C ILE A 129 -19.34 9.74 -13.68
N LEU A 130 -18.85 10.28 -12.56
CA LEU A 130 -19.20 11.63 -12.07
C LEU A 130 -18.33 12.78 -12.61
N SER A 131 -17.35 12.51 -13.49
CA SER A 131 -16.61 13.60 -14.15
C SER A 131 -17.54 14.34 -15.13
N PRO A 132 -17.80 15.65 -14.95
CA PRO A 132 -18.76 16.35 -15.79
C PRO A 132 -18.21 16.45 -17.20
N VAL A 133 -19.01 15.99 -18.16
CA VAL A 133 -18.93 16.42 -19.56
C VAL A 133 -18.83 17.94 -19.55
N MET A 134 -17.65 18.47 -19.91
CA MET A 134 -17.50 19.89 -20.24
C MET A 134 -18.43 20.18 -21.41
N SER A 135 -19.63 20.69 -21.10
CA SER A 135 -20.54 21.23 -22.09
C SER A 135 -19.88 22.49 -22.63
N GLN A 136 -19.22 22.37 -23.78
CA GLN A 136 -18.82 23.53 -24.57
C GLN A 136 -20.11 24.17 -25.08
N THR A 137 -20.57 25.21 -24.39
CA THR A 137 -21.59 26.13 -24.90
C THR A 137 -21.06 26.76 -26.18
N MET A 138 -21.57 26.34 -27.34
CA MET A 138 -21.42 27.07 -28.59
C MET A 138 -21.98 28.48 -28.38
N THR A 139 -21.11 29.48 -28.47
CA THR A 139 -21.55 30.87 -28.59
C THR A 139 -21.54 31.23 -30.07
N ARG A 140 -22.71 31.65 -30.53
CA ARG A 140 -23.10 31.95 -31.91
C ARG A 140 -22.44 33.22 -32.45
#